data_AF-A0A558DAJ1-F1
#
_entry.id   AF-A0A558DAJ1-F1
#
_cell.length_a   1.000
_cell.length_b   1.000
_cell.length_c   1.000
_cell.angle_alpha   90.00
_cell.angle_beta   90.00
_cell.angle_gamma   90.00
#
_symmetry.space_group_name_H-M   'P 1'
#
loop_
_entity.id
_entity.type
_entity.pdbx_description
1 polymer ?
#
loop_
_entity_poly.entity_id
_entity_poly.type
_entity_poly.pdbx_seq_one_letter_code
_entity_poly.pdbx_strand_id
1 'polypeptide(L)'
;MLWNLMMHTLMGWLGAHFFILTPERIGIAILAVCMTQAVDQVRLRKIKWAEIEALPEKERKSASAELEKTINRDLALTFVQSVAIYSAVVIFAAHVARVNGWL
;
A
#
# COMPACT_ATOMS: atom_id res chain seq x y z
N MET A 1 0.67 -9.61 -2.87
CA MET A 1 -0.53 -9.56 -2.01
C MET A 1 -0.24 -9.93 -0.57
N LEU A 2 0.42 -11.07 -0.27
CA LEU A 2 0.70 -11.49 1.11
C LEU A 2 1.48 -10.44 1.91
N TRP A 3 2.51 -9.82 1.32
CA TRP A 3 3.27 -8.75 1.98
C TRP A 3 2.42 -7.52 2.31
N ASN A 4 1.56 -7.04 1.39
CA ASN A 4 0.65 -5.93 1.69
C ASN A 4 -0.32 -6.30 2.81
N LEU A 5 -0.93 -7.49 2.74
CA LEU A 5 -1.81 -7.96 3.80
C LEU A 5 -1.07 -8.02 5.14
N MET A 6 0.13 -8.60 5.16
CA MET A 6 0.94 -8.75 6.36
C MET A 6 1.35 -7.39 6.95
N MET A 7 1.78 -6.44 6.11
CA MET A 7 2.12 -5.07 6.55
C MET A 7 0.87 -4.31 7.04
N HIS A 8 -0.29 -4.52 6.42
CA HIS A 8 -1.54 -3.88 6.84
C HIS A 8 -2.07 -4.48 8.14
N THR A 9 -1.97 -5.79 8.33
CA THR A 9 -2.28 -6.45 9.61
C THR A 9 -1.29 -6.03 10.69
N LEU A 10 0.00 -5.89 10.38
CA LEU A 10 1.00 -5.37 11.31
C LEU A 10 0.67 -3.94 11.73
N MET A 11 0.29 -3.09 10.78
CA MET A 11 -0.09 -1.70 11.06
C MET A 11 -1.46 -1.56 11.74
N GLY A 12 -2.40 -2.48 11.51
CA GLY A 12 -3.66 -2.56 12.29
C GLY A 12 -3.42 -3.00 13.73
N TRP A 13 -2.54 -3.99 13.93
CA TRP A 13 -2.14 -4.50 15.24
C TRP A 13 -1.31 -3.48 16.03
N LEU A 14 -0.23 -2.98 15.44
CA LEU A 14 0.58 -1.90 16.01
C LEU A 14 -0.26 -0.63 16.15
N GLY A 15 -1.20 -0.44 15.23
CA GLY A 15 -2.19 0.62 15.29
C GLY A 15 -2.95 0.66 16.61
N ALA A 16 -3.43 -0.45 17.13
CA ALA A 16 -4.09 -0.46 18.45
C ALA A 16 -3.16 0.03 19.58
N HIS A 17 -1.83 -0.13 19.45
CA HIS A 17 -0.84 0.35 20.41
C HIS A 17 -0.35 1.78 20.16
N PHE A 18 -0.39 2.27 18.91
CA PHE A 18 0.02 3.63 18.54
C PHE A 18 -1.13 4.63 18.43
N PHE A 19 -2.35 4.21 18.07
CA PHE A 19 -3.51 5.09 17.79
C PHE A 19 -4.25 5.61 19.04
N ILE A 20 -3.67 5.46 20.24
CA ILE A 20 -4.17 6.14 21.44
C ILE A 20 -3.85 7.64 21.34
N LEU A 21 -4.81 8.39 20.78
CA LEU A 21 -5.20 9.79 21.05
C LEU A 21 -4.10 10.86 21.23
N THR A 22 -2.94 10.75 20.58
CA THR A 22 -1.91 11.81 20.61
C THR A 22 -1.50 12.24 19.19
N PRO A 23 -1.48 13.56 18.87
CA PRO A 23 -1.18 14.08 17.53
C PRO A 23 0.14 13.57 16.93
N GLU A 24 1.17 13.39 17.77
CA GLU A 24 2.47 12.87 17.35
C GLU A 24 2.37 11.44 16.79
N ARG A 25 1.54 10.59 17.41
CA ARG A 25 1.36 9.20 16.98
C ARG A 25 0.53 9.08 15.70
N ILE A 26 -0.38 10.03 15.46
CA ILE A 26 -1.07 10.18 14.17
C ILE A 26 -0.06 10.52 13.07
N GLY A 27 0.88 11.43 13.34
CA GLY A 27 1.95 11.78 12.41
C GLY A 27 2.84 10.59 12.04
N ILE A 28 3.23 9.78 13.03
CA ILE A 28 4.03 8.56 12.81
C ILE A 28 3.27 7.54 11.95
N ALA A 29 1.98 7.34 12.21
CA ALA A 29 1.17 6.42 11.42
C ALA A 29 1.02 6.87 9.97
N ILE A 30 0.79 8.17 9.74
CA ILE A 30 0.76 8.75 8.39
C ILE A 30 2.10 8.52 7.70
N LEU A 31 3.22 8.77 8.39
CA LEU A 31 4.56 8.57 7.85
C LEU A 31 4.80 7.10 7.45
N ALA A 32 4.42 6.14 8.30
CA ALA A 32 4.56 4.72 8.05
C ALA A 32 3.72 4.26 6.84
N VAL A 33 2.49 4.76 6.69
CA VAL A 33 1.64 4.53 5.51
C VAL A 33 2.32 5.10 4.27
N CYS A 34 2.77 6.36 4.30
CA CYS A 34 3.45 7.01 3.18
C CYS A 34 4.72 6.27 2.75
N MET A 35 5.54 5.81 3.69
CA MET A 35 6.73 5.01 3.40
C MET A 35 6.38 3.68 2.73
N THR A 36 5.38 2.98 3.27
CA THR A 36 4.93 1.69 2.72
C THR A 36 4.39 1.88 1.29
N GLN A 37 3.65 2.95 1.06
CA GLN A 37 3.14 3.31 -0.27
C GLN A 37 4.26 3.68 -1.25
N ALA A 38 5.27 4.43 -0.82
CA ALA A 38 6.42 4.77 -1.65
C ALA A 38 7.19 3.50 -2.08
N VAL A 39 7.40 2.56 -1.15
CA VAL A 39 8.02 1.27 -1.46
C VAL A 39 7.19 0.47 -2.46
N ASP A 40 5.87 0.41 -2.28
CA ASP A 40 4.99 -0.35 -3.19
C ASP A 40 4.93 0.29 -4.59
N GLN A 41 4.96 1.62 -4.69
CA GLN A 41 5.04 2.35 -5.97
C GLN A 41 6.35 2.04 -6.72
N VAL A 42 7.48 2.03 -6.01
CA VAL A 42 8.78 1.66 -6.61
C VAL A 42 8.76 0.20 -7.07
N ARG A 43 8.19 -0.70 -6.26
CA ARG A 43 8.08 -2.13 -6.59
C ARG A 43 7.24 -2.34 -7.85
N LEU A 44 6.08 -1.69 -7.96
CA LEU A 44 5.19 -1.78 -9.12
C LEU A 44 5.88 -1.27 -10.38
N ARG A 45 6.58 -0.13 -10.31
CA ARG A 45 7.37 0.38 -11.44
C ARG A 45 8.44 -0.63 -11.88
N LYS A 46 9.18 -1.22 -10.94
CA LYS A 46 10.21 -2.22 -11.26
C LYS A 46 9.63 -3.46 -11.93
N ILE A 47 8.51 -3.98 -11.41
CA ILE A 47 7.84 -5.16 -11.99
C ILE A 47 7.40 -4.85 -13.43
N LYS A 48 6.75 -3.70 -13.65
CA LYS A 48 6.26 -3.31 -14.98
C LYS A 48 7.38 -3.06 -15.97
N TRP A 49 8.49 -2.48 -15.54
CA TRP A 49 9.66 -2.33 -16.41
C TRP A 49 10.32 -3.68 -16.74
N ALA A 50 10.42 -4.60 -15.77
CA ALA A 50 10.92 -5.95 -16.02
C ALA A 50 10.03 -6.74 -17.01
N GLU A 51 8.70 -6.57 -16.96
CA GLU A 51 7.76 -7.14 -17.94
C GLU A 51 8.07 -6.64 -19.36
N ILE A 52 8.44 -5.36 -19.53
CA ILE A 52 8.79 -4.77 -20.83
C ILE A 52 10.15 -5.25 -21.31
N GLU A 53 11.14 -5.32 -20.42
CA GLU A 53 12.47 -5.82 -20.76
C GLU A 53 12.43 -7.29 -21.23
N ALA A 54 11.47 -8.06 -20.74
CA ALA A 54 11.25 -9.44 -21.20
C ALA A 54 10.63 -9.53 -22.62
N LEU A 55 10.10 -8.44 -23.18
CA LEU A 55 9.51 -8.44 -24.52
C LEU A 55 10.57 -8.43 -25.64
N PRO A 56 10.22 -8.92 -26.84
CA PRO A 56 11.05 -8.79 -28.03
C PRO A 56 11.40 -7.34 -28.33
N GLU A 57 12.62 -7.09 -28.82
CA GLU A 57 13.16 -5.73 -29.01
C GLU A 57 12.28 -4.84 -29.91
N LYS A 58 11.56 -5.44 -30.87
CA LYS A 58 10.61 -4.77 -31.76
C LYS A 58 9.38 -4.21 -31.04
N GLU A 59 9.00 -4.81 -29.91
CA GLU A 59 7.79 -4.47 -29.14
C GLU A 59 8.10 -3.60 -27.92
N ARG A 60 9.36 -3.54 -27.49
CA ARG A 60 9.78 -2.77 -26.29
C ARG A 60 9.43 -1.29 -26.39
N LYS A 61 9.64 -0.67 -27.55
CA LYS A 61 9.41 0.77 -27.74
C LYS A 61 7.93 1.15 -27.65
N SER A 62 7.04 0.30 -28.17
CA SER A 62 5.59 0.51 -28.05
C SER A 62 5.11 0.23 -26.63
N ALA A 63 5.62 -0.83 -25.99
CA ALA A 63 5.24 -1.20 -24.64
C ALA A 63 5.73 -0.17 -23.59
N SER A 64 6.91 0.42 -23.76
CA SER A 64 7.42 1.49 -22.89
C SER A 64 6.57 2.76 -22.98
N ALA A 65 6.18 3.17 -24.18
CA ALA A 65 5.32 4.34 -24.37
C ALA A 65 3.93 4.14 -23.75
N GLU A 66 3.35 2.94 -23.88
CA GLU A 66 2.06 2.63 -23.26
C GLU A 66 2.18 2.57 -21.73
N LEU A 67 3.28 2.03 -21.19
CA LEU A 67 3.51 2.04 -19.75
C LEU A 67 3.65 3.45 -19.20
N GLU A 68 4.40 4.35 -19.84
CA GLU A 68 4.53 5.73 -19.38
C GLU A 68 3.19 6.47 -19.34
N LYS A 69 2.30 6.16 -20.29
CA LYS A 69 0.95 6.73 -20.35
C LYS A 69 0.03 6.20 -19.25
N THR A 70 0.19 4.94 -18.85
CA THR A 70 -0.74 4.25 -17.93
C THR A 70 -0.25 4.16 -16.49
N ILE A 71 1.06 4.21 -16.25
CA ILE A 71 1.68 3.93 -14.96
C ILE A 71 1.14 4.83 -13.84
N ASN A 72 0.91 6.12 -14.10
CA ASN A 72 0.38 7.03 -13.09
C ASN A 72 -1.04 6.67 -12.66
N ARG A 73 -1.88 6.22 -13.61
CA ARG A 73 -3.24 5.76 -13.32
C ARG A 73 -3.22 4.47 -12.51
N ASP A 74 -2.36 3.53 -12.89
CA ASP A 74 -2.26 2.22 -12.23
C ASP A 74 -1.71 2.36 -10.80
N LEU A 75 -0.73 3.26 -10.62
CA LEU A 75 -0.21 3.63 -9.31
C LEU A 75 -1.29 4.29 -8.42
N ALA A 76 -2.12 5.18 -8.99
CA ALA A 76 -3.23 5.82 -8.28
C ALA A 76 -4.31 4.81 -7.87
N LEU A 77 -4.69 3.89 -8.76
CA LEU A 77 -5.66 2.83 -8.45
C LEU A 77 -5.15 1.91 -7.34
N THR A 78 -3.87 1.52 -7.41
CA THR A 78 -3.26 0.66 -6.39
C THR A 78 -3.16 1.38 -5.04
N PHE A 79 -2.90 2.68 -5.04
CA PHE A 79 -2.94 3.52 -3.84
C PHE A 79 -4.34 3.51 -3.21
N VAL A 80 -5.39 3.77 -3.98
CA VAL A 80 -6.77 3.79 -3.48
C VAL A 80 -7.17 2.43 -2.90
N GLN A 81 -6.83 1.33 -3.60
CA GLN A 81 -7.05 -0.03 -3.10
C GLN A 81 -6.33 -0.27 -1.77
N SER A 82 -5.07 0.16 -1.65
CA SER A 82 -4.29 -0.01 -0.42
C SER A 82 -4.89 0.77 0.75
N VAL A 83 -5.31 2.02 0.51
CA VAL A 83 -6.00 2.84 1.54
C VAL A 83 -7.30 2.18 1.99
N ALA A 84 -8.08 1.63 1.06
CA ALA A 84 -9.33 0.94 1.37
C ALA A 84 -9.10 -0.32 2.22
N ILE A 85 -8.13 -1.16 1.83
CA ILE A 85 -7.75 -2.36 2.59
C ILE A 85 -7.25 -1.96 3.98
N TYR A 86 -6.41 -0.94 4.07
CA TYR A 86 -5.86 -0.48 5.35
C TYR A 86 -6.95 -0.02 6.31
N SER A 87 -7.85 0.83 5.81
CA SER A 87 -8.99 1.34 6.57
C SER A 87 -9.88 0.19 7.06
N ALA A 88 -10.15 -0.80 6.20
CA ALA A 88 -10.94 -1.97 6.57
C ALA A 88 -10.26 -2.79 7.69
N VAL A 89 -8.94 -3.00 7.60
CA VAL A 89 -8.17 -3.72 8.63
C VAL A 89 -8.17 -2.96 9.96
N VAL A 90 -8.00 -1.64 9.94
CA VAL A 90 -8.04 -0.81 11.16
C VAL A 90 -9.42 -0.85 11.80
N ILE A 91 -10.50 -0.69 11.03
CA ILE A 91 -11.88 -0.76 11.53
C ILE A 91 -12.16 -2.15 12.11
N PHE A 92 -11.74 -3.21 11.42
CA PHE A 92 -11.89 -4.58 11.90
C PHE A 92 -11.12 -4.81 13.21
N ALA A 93 -9.85 -4.38 13.29
CA ALA A 93 -9.04 -4.49 14.50
C ALA A 93 -9.67 -3.72 15.67
N ALA A 94 -10.17 -2.50 15.43
CA ALA A 94 -10.88 -1.70 16.44
C ALA A 94 -12.17 -2.39 16.91
N HIS A 95 -12.93 -2.99 16.00
CA HIS A 95 -14.13 -3.76 16.34
C HIS A 95 -13.80 -4.99 17.18
N VAL A 96 -12.78 -5.76 16.80
CA VAL A 96 -12.30 -6.92 17.55
C VAL A 96 -11.81 -6.52 18.94
N ALA A 97 -11.03 -5.44 19.05
CA ALA A 97 -10.56 -4.94 20.34
C ALA A 97 -11.72 -4.56 21.26
N ARG A 98 -12.75 -3.87 20.72
CA ARG A 98 -13.96 -3.51 21.45
C ARG A 98 -14.76 -4.74 21.90
N VAL A 99 -14.95 -5.73 21.04
CA VAL A 99 -15.72 -6.96 21.38
C VAL A 99 -15.00 -7.79 22.44
N ASN A 100 -13.67 -7.77 22.48
CA ASN A 100 -12.87 -8.51 23.46
C ASN A 100 -12.52 -7.69 24.73
N GLY A 101 -13.06 -6.47 24.86
CA GLY A 101 -12.86 -5.61 26.04
C GLY A 101 -11.43 -5.09 26.22
N TRP A 102 -10.65 -5.00 25.15
CA TRP A 102 -9.30 -4.42 25.15
C TRP A 102 -9.32 -2.88 25.03
N LEU A 103 -10.51 -2.32 24.77
CA LEU A 103 -10.84 -0.90 24.58
C LEU A 103 -12.27 -0.68 25.11
#